data_AF-A0A6L5K673-F1
#
_entry.id   AF-A0A6L5K673-F1
#
_cell.length_a   1.000
_cell.length_b   1.000
_cell.length_c   1.000
_cell.angle_alpha   90.00
_cell.angle_beta   90.00
_cell.angle_gamma   90.00
#
_symmetry.space_group_name_H-M   'P 1'
#
loop_
_entity.id
_entity.type
_entity.pdbx_description
1 polymer ?
#
loop_
_entity_poly.entity_id
_entity_poly.type
_entity_poly.pdbx_seq_one_letter_code
_entity_poly.pdbx_strand_id
1 'polypeptide(L)'
;MRNRRKWYSVLLLGLILLGACATPPPSDATQVNDINDNDKDEQVNDINDEDEKDEKHVLAQSFQLPEGYVAERLFTPPAPDLTSIACSQSGVVYLAHGGLSAGISVLDPSSGVVERILDLPFAGYASVVGGPGDTAFTGQGNEIWQVHPDGSYEVWAEWSAGRPKCYTPGGLLLGISRDGRCVLELLPDGKSREIAAGFSRIHDIVAGADGSIYVSDFETGNIARLDADGTKHTLAEQVLFRDPMDMYIDPTGQLFLNTVTTGFVRVDTDSGTFTHFESAHTECTIHPADFIFTAPGHVLFVDPTWSQVAWVDLNSGTNGLLVSNQGANTMAADIGPDDTLYIGAWGCGTEIPAQVVSITDDGNKSVYVDSLRGQIHDLDFAPDGGLFIVTHLAGQGMSLYYVPPGGGDAVEVPGTEEYGGINTLAVHPTSGHLFVAEFSGSSVVEFTLSGPVSEYPLQFPKEVWGLIIDTAPDGTLYAYASEAARQHTGPIVERWLLRLDIQSGATEIVAQFDRQGCCVMGNVFVDAQGTLWWLINPEFCIYRVEPDGTMNLFAQNLPIDPGAVAVDSQGDVYFTSPSGIYRIYQES
;
A
#
# COMPACT_ATOMS: atom_id res chain seq x y z
N MET A 1 13.31 -36.80 -16.97
CA MET A 1 12.50 -35.99 -17.91
C MET A 1 11.18 -35.62 -17.26
N ARG A 2 11.15 -34.46 -16.60
CA ARG A 2 9.95 -33.67 -16.29
C ARG A 2 10.48 -32.29 -15.89
N ASN A 3 10.17 -31.28 -16.70
CA ASN A 3 10.60 -29.90 -16.53
C ASN A 3 10.11 -29.35 -15.19
N ARG A 4 11.03 -29.01 -14.28
CA ARG A 4 10.75 -28.11 -13.17
C ARG A 4 10.66 -26.70 -13.76
N ARG A 5 9.44 -26.18 -13.86
CA ARG A 5 9.18 -24.77 -14.20
C ARG A 5 9.68 -23.92 -13.03
N LYS A 6 10.47 -22.89 -13.37
CA LYS A 6 10.81 -21.78 -12.49
C LYS A 6 9.50 -21.08 -12.12
N TRP A 7 9.10 -21.20 -10.87
CA TRP A 7 8.10 -20.35 -10.24
C TRP A 7 8.87 -19.46 -9.30
N TYR A 8 8.85 -18.16 -9.55
CA TYR A 8 9.13 -17.04 -8.64
C TYR A 8 9.18 -15.81 -9.55
N SER A 9 8.43 -14.76 -9.18
CA SER A 9 8.37 -13.44 -9.85
C SER A 9 7.43 -13.32 -11.06
N VAL A 10 6.11 -13.52 -10.90
CA VAL A 10 5.10 -13.00 -11.87
C VAL A 10 3.75 -12.73 -11.16
N LEU A 11 3.35 -11.45 -11.17
CA LEU A 11 1.98 -10.89 -11.12
C LEU A 11 1.19 -10.88 -9.80
N LEU A 12 1.34 -9.80 -9.03
CA LEU A 12 0.20 -9.17 -8.37
C LEU A 12 -0.45 -8.20 -9.37
N LEU A 13 -1.50 -8.68 -10.04
CA LEU A 13 -2.40 -7.85 -10.85
C LEU A 13 -3.44 -7.25 -9.88
N GLY A 14 -3.43 -5.93 -9.73
CA GLY A 14 -4.39 -5.16 -8.92
C GLY A 14 -4.66 -3.79 -9.53
N LEU A 15 -5.53 -3.72 -10.55
CA LEU A 15 -6.10 -2.46 -11.03
C LEU A 15 -6.99 -1.85 -9.92
N ILE A 16 -6.60 -0.69 -9.36
CA ILE A 16 -7.54 0.18 -8.66
C ILE A 16 -8.24 1.05 -9.69
N LEU A 17 -9.52 0.72 -9.90
CA LEU A 17 -10.51 1.64 -10.47
C LEU A 17 -10.67 2.82 -9.50
N LEU A 18 -10.12 3.98 -9.86
CA LEU A 18 -10.52 5.27 -9.29
C LEU A 18 -12.02 5.46 -9.54
N GLY A 19 -12.82 5.17 -8.51
CA GLY A 19 -14.26 5.39 -8.49
C GLY A 19 -14.58 6.87 -8.64
N ALA A 20 -15.40 7.17 -9.64
CA ALA A 20 -15.88 8.50 -9.95
C ALA A 20 -16.62 9.14 -8.77
N CYS A 21 -16.26 10.38 -8.47
CA CYS A 21 -16.88 11.25 -7.48
C CYS A 21 -18.39 11.43 -7.78
N ALA A 22 -19.25 10.98 -6.88
CA ALA A 22 -20.68 11.29 -6.90
C ALA A 22 -20.89 12.70 -6.30
N THR A 23 -21.49 13.59 -7.08
CA THR A 23 -21.79 14.98 -6.72
C THR A 23 -22.83 15.08 -5.58
N PRO A 24 -22.63 15.90 -4.54
CA PRO A 24 -23.71 16.27 -3.62
C PRO A 24 -24.50 17.49 -4.15
N PRO A 25 -25.82 17.62 -3.85
CA PRO A 25 -26.62 18.80 -4.21
C PRO A 25 -26.38 19.98 -3.24
N PRO A 26 -26.75 21.22 -3.63
CA PRO A 26 -26.34 22.43 -2.91
C PRO A 26 -27.22 22.72 -1.68
N SER A 27 -26.62 23.28 -0.62
CA SER A 27 -27.35 23.93 0.45
C SER A 27 -26.73 25.29 0.78
N ASP A 28 -27.63 26.25 1.02
CA ASP A 28 -27.44 27.69 1.08
C ASP A 28 -26.52 28.22 2.20
N ALA A 29 -25.96 29.39 1.91
CA ALA A 29 -25.10 30.21 2.76
C ALA A 29 -25.76 30.72 4.05
N THR A 30 -24.95 31.01 5.08
CA THR A 30 -24.98 32.30 5.81
C THR A 30 -23.78 32.54 6.75
N GLN A 31 -23.11 33.68 6.51
CA GLN A 31 -22.51 34.67 7.43
C GLN A 31 -21.37 34.32 8.42
N VAL A 32 -20.15 34.67 7.99
CA VAL A 32 -19.22 35.70 8.54
C VAL A 32 -19.39 36.12 10.01
N ASN A 33 -18.29 36.01 10.77
CA ASN A 33 -17.83 37.06 11.69
C ASN A 33 -16.30 37.03 11.84
N ASP A 34 -15.69 38.19 11.62
CA ASP A 34 -14.27 38.52 11.88
C ASP A 34 -13.93 38.45 13.38
N ILE A 35 -12.64 38.23 13.72
CA ILE A 35 -11.81 39.12 14.56
C ILE A 35 -10.35 38.58 14.68
N ASN A 36 -9.42 39.43 14.23
CA ASN A 36 -8.01 39.71 14.58
C ASN A 36 -7.15 38.80 15.50
N ASP A 37 -6.02 38.35 14.93
CA ASP A 37 -4.62 38.84 15.08
C ASP A 37 -3.85 38.78 16.43
N ASN A 38 -2.66 38.18 16.33
CA ASN A 38 -1.47 38.15 17.22
C ASN A 38 -1.44 37.20 18.43
N ASP A 39 -0.59 36.17 18.37
CA ASP A 39 0.76 36.20 18.96
C ASP A 39 1.57 34.94 18.61
N LYS A 40 2.86 35.14 18.34
CA LYS A 40 3.86 34.08 18.12
C LYS A 40 4.39 33.64 19.47
N ASP A 41 4.43 32.33 19.73
CA ASP A 41 5.45 31.70 20.59
C ASP A 41 5.49 30.18 20.34
N GLU A 42 6.69 29.62 20.44
CA GLU A 42 7.03 28.20 20.27
C GLU A 42 6.17 27.29 21.15
N GLN A 43 5.37 26.40 20.53
CA GLN A 43 4.66 25.32 21.23
C GLN A 43 5.19 23.96 20.76
N VAL A 44 5.67 23.20 21.74
CA VAL A 44 5.71 21.74 21.69
C VAL A 44 4.27 21.29 21.49
N ASN A 45 4.00 20.47 20.46
CA ASN A 45 2.67 19.93 20.16
C ASN A 45 2.21 18.97 21.27
N ASP A 46 1.69 19.52 22.38
CA ASP A 46 0.68 18.83 23.17
C ASP A 46 -0.65 18.98 22.41
N ILE A 47 -1.07 17.91 21.75
CA ILE A 47 -2.42 17.80 21.17
C ILE A 47 -3.39 17.85 22.36
N ASN A 48 -4.36 18.77 22.37
CA ASN A 48 -5.27 18.89 23.52
C ASN A 48 -6.18 17.64 23.60
N ASP A 49 -6.51 17.19 24.82
CA ASP A 49 -7.45 16.07 25.07
C ASP A 49 -8.83 16.24 24.40
N GLU A 50 -9.24 17.47 24.06
CA GLU A 50 -10.46 17.75 23.30
C GLU A 50 -10.30 17.45 21.80
N ASP A 51 -9.13 17.75 21.21
CA ASP A 51 -8.82 17.48 19.80
C ASP A 51 -8.65 15.97 19.55
N GLU A 52 -8.04 15.25 20.50
CA GLU A 52 -7.94 13.77 20.44
C GLU A 52 -9.31 13.09 20.55
N LYS A 53 -10.20 13.58 21.42
CA LYS A 53 -11.56 13.04 21.53
C LYS A 53 -12.36 13.22 20.25
N ASP A 54 -12.20 14.36 19.59
CA ASP A 54 -12.85 14.63 18.32
C ASP A 54 -12.30 13.73 17.20
N GLU A 55 -10.99 13.48 17.15
CA GLU A 55 -10.39 12.59 16.13
C GLU A 55 -10.94 11.16 16.22
N LYS A 56 -11.06 10.60 17.44
CA LYS A 56 -11.52 9.21 17.59
C LYS A 56 -12.94 8.98 17.12
N HIS A 57 -13.82 9.96 17.36
CA HIS A 57 -15.20 9.96 16.91
C HIS A 57 -15.31 10.20 15.40
N VAL A 58 -14.45 11.06 14.83
CA VAL A 58 -14.38 11.29 13.38
C VAL A 58 -13.94 10.02 12.65
N LEU A 59 -12.94 9.31 13.16
CA LEU A 59 -12.54 8.01 12.60
C LEU A 59 -13.66 6.98 12.72
N ALA A 60 -14.34 6.89 13.86
CA ALA A 60 -15.47 5.99 14.05
C ALA A 60 -16.61 6.24 13.05
N GLN A 61 -16.94 7.51 12.80
CA GLN A 61 -17.92 7.90 11.79
C GLN A 61 -17.45 7.56 10.38
N SER A 62 -16.16 7.80 10.08
CA SER A 62 -15.57 7.50 8.77
C SER A 62 -15.61 6.00 8.48
N PHE A 63 -15.26 5.17 9.48
CA PHE A 63 -15.30 3.71 9.40
C PHE A 63 -16.71 3.11 9.57
N GLN A 64 -17.71 3.96 9.80
CA GLN A 64 -19.11 3.60 10.03
C GLN A 64 -19.27 2.50 11.07
N LEU A 65 -18.60 2.67 12.21
CA LEU A 65 -18.59 1.70 13.29
C LEU A 65 -19.96 1.60 13.98
N PRO A 66 -20.25 0.48 14.68
CA PRO A 66 -21.45 0.34 15.49
C PRO A 66 -21.49 1.38 16.62
N GLU A 67 -22.69 1.72 17.07
CA GLU A 67 -22.88 2.65 18.20
C GLU A 67 -22.09 2.20 19.43
N GLY A 68 -21.36 3.13 20.06
CA GLY A 68 -20.53 2.87 21.23
C GLY A 68 -19.06 2.52 20.92
N TYR A 69 -18.70 2.31 19.65
CA TYR A 69 -17.32 2.11 19.25
C TYR A 69 -16.66 3.42 18.81
N VAL A 70 -15.38 3.56 19.18
CA VAL A 70 -14.46 4.61 18.72
C VAL A 70 -13.26 3.97 18.01
N ALA A 71 -12.51 4.76 17.24
CA ALA A 71 -11.29 4.30 16.58
C ALA A 71 -10.14 5.27 16.80
N GLU A 72 -8.92 4.78 16.92
CA GLU A 72 -7.72 5.61 17.00
C GLU A 72 -6.59 5.04 16.13
N ARG A 73 -5.70 5.91 15.67
CA ARG A 73 -4.50 5.52 14.93
C ARG A 73 -3.32 5.41 15.89
N LEU A 74 -2.91 4.19 16.22
CA LEU A 74 -1.80 3.89 17.12
C LEU A 74 -0.43 4.22 16.52
N PHE A 75 -0.30 4.09 15.20
CA PHE A 75 0.98 4.32 14.51
C PHE A 75 0.77 4.89 13.13
N THR A 76 1.61 5.87 12.77
CA THR A 76 1.71 6.44 11.42
C THR A 76 3.08 6.12 10.84
N PRO A 77 3.19 5.45 9.68
CA PRO A 77 4.48 5.21 9.04
C PRO A 77 5.12 6.52 8.57
N PRO A 78 6.43 6.53 8.27
CA PRO A 78 7.12 7.74 7.79
C PRO A 78 6.55 8.32 6.48
N ALA A 79 6.00 7.49 5.60
CA ALA A 79 5.43 7.92 4.32
C ALA A 79 4.01 7.32 4.11
N PRO A 80 3.02 7.72 4.92
CA PRO A 80 1.68 7.12 4.89
C PRO A 80 0.90 7.53 3.65
N ASP A 81 -0.01 6.68 3.17
CA ASP A 81 -0.93 6.97 2.05
C ASP A 81 -0.22 7.58 0.82
N LEU A 82 0.96 7.07 0.50
CA LEU A 82 1.84 7.68 -0.50
C LEU A 82 1.21 7.64 -1.91
N THR A 83 1.17 8.76 -2.63
CA THR A 83 0.49 8.84 -3.95
C THR A 83 1.38 9.22 -5.12
N SER A 84 2.36 10.10 -4.92
CA SER A 84 3.26 10.60 -5.99
C SER A 84 4.55 11.17 -5.42
N ILE A 85 5.57 11.29 -6.26
CA ILE A 85 6.89 11.84 -5.93
C ILE A 85 7.32 12.84 -7.00
N ALA A 86 7.91 13.96 -6.59
CA ALA A 86 8.44 14.92 -7.54
C ALA A 86 9.76 15.52 -7.08
N CYS A 87 10.55 15.97 -8.05
CA CYS A 87 11.81 16.68 -7.81
C CYS A 87 11.64 18.14 -8.26
N SER A 88 11.97 19.10 -7.40
CA SER A 88 12.03 20.51 -7.78
C SER A 88 13.17 20.76 -8.78
N GLN A 89 13.17 21.94 -9.40
CA GLN A 89 14.24 22.33 -10.32
C GLN A 89 15.64 22.33 -9.67
N SER A 90 15.73 22.59 -8.37
CA SER A 90 16.99 22.58 -7.61
C SER A 90 17.37 21.23 -7.02
N GLY A 91 16.46 20.23 -7.04
CA GLY A 91 16.73 18.89 -6.52
C GLY A 91 16.05 18.52 -5.20
N VAL A 92 15.12 19.33 -4.69
CA VAL A 92 14.35 18.98 -3.48
C VAL A 92 13.31 17.92 -3.85
N VAL A 93 13.25 16.83 -3.09
CA VAL A 93 12.32 15.72 -3.33
C VAL A 93 11.08 15.89 -2.46
N TYR A 94 9.91 15.92 -3.09
CA TYR A 94 8.61 16.02 -2.43
C TYR A 94 7.83 14.72 -2.58
N LEU A 95 7.12 14.36 -1.52
CA LEU A 95 6.15 13.27 -1.48
C LEU A 95 4.75 13.84 -1.29
N ALA A 96 3.77 13.31 -2.03
CA ALA A 96 2.36 13.58 -1.76
C ALA A 96 1.72 12.39 -1.06
N HIS A 97 0.82 12.70 -0.12
CA HIS A 97 0.09 11.75 0.70
C HIS A 97 -1.40 11.99 0.48
N GLY A 98 -2.18 10.92 0.34
CA GLY A 98 -3.63 10.97 0.19
C GLY A 98 -4.39 10.52 1.44
N GLY A 99 -5.67 10.21 1.26
CA GLY A 99 -6.47 9.53 2.28
C GLY A 99 -6.56 10.29 3.61
N LEU A 100 -6.40 9.54 4.72
CA LEU A 100 -6.42 10.09 6.07
C LEU A 100 -5.15 10.89 6.39
N SER A 101 -4.09 10.74 5.59
CA SER A 101 -2.81 11.42 5.77
C SER A 101 -2.57 12.53 4.75
N ALA A 102 -3.64 13.06 4.15
CA ALA A 102 -3.57 13.98 3.02
C ALA A 102 -2.62 15.15 3.28
N GLY A 103 -1.56 15.27 2.48
CA GLY A 103 -0.56 16.34 2.64
C GLY A 103 0.70 16.18 1.82
N ILE A 104 1.70 17.01 2.13
CA ILE A 104 2.99 17.07 1.44
C ILE A 104 4.14 16.92 2.44
N SER A 105 5.14 16.13 2.07
CA SER A 105 6.38 15.96 2.82
C SER A 105 7.60 16.21 1.94
N VAL A 106 8.74 16.53 2.56
CA VAL A 106 10.05 16.53 1.92
C VAL A 106 10.80 15.27 2.29
N LEU A 107 11.47 14.65 1.32
CA LEU A 107 12.33 13.47 1.51
C LEU A 107 13.80 13.87 1.31
N ASP A 108 14.65 13.52 2.28
CA ASP A 108 16.09 13.51 2.07
C ASP A 108 16.51 12.18 1.41
N PRO A 109 16.89 12.19 0.12
CA PRO A 109 17.20 10.97 -0.62
C PRO A 109 18.48 10.28 -0.11
N SER A 110 19.30 10.94 0.71
CA SER A 110 20.55 10.37 1.24
C SER A 110 20.36 9.61 2.55
N SER A 111 19.34 9.96 3.33
CA SER A 111 19.08 9.40 4.66
C SER A 111 17.75 8.67 4.77
N GLY A 112 16.80 8.91 3.85
CA GLY A 112 15.44 8.39 3.93
C GLY A 112 14.57 9.12 4.95
N VAL A 113 15.05 10.24 5.52
CA VAL A 113 14.24 11.06 6.43
C VAL A 113 13.12 11.73 5.64
N VAL A 114 11.89 11.53 6.11
CA VAL A 114 10.68 12.18 5.59
C VAL A 114 10.21 13.19 6.62
N GLU A 115 10.08 14.45 6.21
CA GLU A 115 9.59 15.54 7.03
C GLU A 115 8.24 16.02 6.50
N ARG A 116 7.20 15.94 7.33
CA ARG A 116 5.87 16.47 7.01
C ARG A 116 5.94 18.00 7.04
N ILE A 117 5.64 18.65 5.92
CA ILE A 117 5.74 20.11 5.79
C ILE A 117 4.38 20.79 5.65
N LEU A 118 3.36 20.08 5.19
CA LEU A 118 2.04 20.67 4.94
C LEU A 118 0.93 19.63 5.07
N ASP A 119 -0.04 19.88 5.95
CA ASP A 119 -1.31 19.16 6.00
C ASP A 119 -2.30 19.76 5.01
N LEU A 120 -3.02 18.91 4.28
CA LEU A 120 -3.98 19.35 3.29
C LEU A 120 -5.41 19.14 3.79
N PRO A 121 -6.30 20.13 3.60
CA PRO A 121 -7.66 20.11 4.16
C PRO A 121 -8.60 19.13 3.45
N PHE A 122 -8.18 18.50 2.36
CA PHE A 122 -9.01 17.60 1.56
C PHE A 122 -8.43 16.19 1.53
N ALA A 123 -9.17 15.21 2.06
CA ALA A 123 -8.86 13.78 2.08
C ALA A 123 -8.96 13.10 0.68
N GLY A 124 -8.58 13.82 -0.37
CA GLY A 124 -8.59 13.34 -1.75
C GLY A 124 -7.23 12.83 -2.23
N TYR A 125 -7.17 12.47 -3.50
CA TYR A 125 -5.92 12.09 -4.15
C TYR A 125 -5.03 13.34 -4.30
N ALA A 126 -4.10 13.54 -3.37
CA ALA A 126 -3.07 14.57 -3.51
C ALA A 126 -2.04 14.15 -4.57
N SER A 127 -1.50 15.14 -5.28
CA SER A 127 -0.39 14.93 -6.21
C SER A 127 0.56 16.11 -6.10
N VAL A 128 1.84 15.86 -6.33
CA VAL A 128 2.89 16.86 -6.32
C VAL A 128 3.62 16.90 -7.67
N VAL A 129 3.99 18.10 -8.09
CA VAL A 129 4.77 18.35 -9.32
C VAL A 129 5.96 19.22 -8.92
N GLY A 130 7.13 18.99 -9.51
CA GLY A 130 8.29 19.87 -9.30
C GLY A 130 7.96 21.32 -9.65
N GLY A 131 8.66 22.28 -9.06
CA GLY A 131 8.47 23.71 -9.30
C GLY A 131 9.78 24.45 -9.51
N PRO A 132 9.72 25.79 -9.69
CA PRO A 132 10.90 26.64 -9.82
C PRO A 132 11.74 26.61 -8.54
N GLY A 133 13.07 26.60 -8.71
CA GLY A 133 14.00 26.56 -7.58
C GLY A 133 13.71 25.37 -6.67
N ASP A 134 13.54 25.64 -5.37
CA ASP A 134 13.27 24.63 -4.33
C ASP A 134 11.79 24.25 -4.21
N THR A 135 10.87 24.92 -4.92
CA THR A 135 9.43 24.76 -4.70
C THR A 135 8.83 23.58 -5.47
N ALA A 136 7.62 23.20 -5.08
CA ALA A 136 6.75 22.27 -5.79
C ALA A 136 5.35 22.84 -5.98
N PHE A 137 4.57 22.27 -6.88
CA PHE A 137 3.15 22.59 -7.08
C PHE A 137 2.25 21.44 -6.62
N THR A 138 1.13 21.77 -6.01
CA THR A 138 0.05 20.82 -5.70
C THR A 138 -1.31 21.46 -5.98
N GLY A 139 -2.29 20.66 -6.41
CA GLY A 139 -3.64 21.15 -6.66
C GLY A 139 -4.53 21.00 -5.43
N GLN A 140 -5.16 22.08 -4.97
CA GLN A 140 -6.06 22.08 -3.81
C GLN A 140 -7.43 22.66 -4.18
N GLY A 141 -8.47 21.83 -4.18
CA GLY A 141 -9.80 22.25 -4.61
C GLY A 141 -9.80 22.85 -6.03
N ASN A 142 -10.01 24.16 -6.14
CA ASN A 142 -9.94 24.92 -7.39
C ASN A 142 -8.68 25.80 -7.47
N GLU A 143 -7.62 25.49 -6.74
CA GLU A 143 -6.39 26.27 -6.68
C GLU A 143 -5.18 25.40 -7.03
N ILE A 144 -4.13 26.05 -7.50
CA ILE A 144 -2.78 25.49 -7.59
C ILE A 144 -1.95 26.22 -6.55
N TRP A 145 -1.43 25.47 -5.59
CA TRP A 145 -0.56 26.00 -4.56
C TRP A 145 0.89 25.76 -4.97
N GLN A 146 1.73 26.77 -4.80
CA GLN A 146 3.17 26.64 -4.85
C GLN A 146 3.69 26.51 -3.42
N VAL A 147 4.31 25.37 -3.13
CA VAL A 147 4.72 24.95 -1.79
C VAL A 147 6.23 25.04 -1.68
N HIS A 148 6.70 25.59 -0.58
CA HIS A 148 8.11 25.71 -0.21
C HIS A 148 8.52 24.55 0.70
N PRO A 149 9.84 24.22 0.76
CA PRO A 149 10.31 23.11 1.59
C PRO A 149 10.17 23.36 3.10
N ASP A 150 9.89 24.60 3.53
CA ASP A 150 9.59 24.95 4.92
C ASP A 150 8.10 24.84 5.27
N GLY A 151 7.27 24.35 4.34
CA GLY A 151 5.83 24.19 4.52
C GLY A 151 5.01 25.44 4.20
N SER A 152 5.63 26.59 4.02
CA SER A 152 4.92 27.77 3.55
C SER A 152 4.43 27.57 2.12
N TYR A 153 3.28 28.17 1.78
CA TYR A 153 2.74 28.09 0.44
C TYR A 153 2.06 29.39 0.02
N GLU A 154 1.94 29.57 -1.28
CA GLU A 154 1.14 30.61 -1.90
C GLU A 154 0.16 30.02 -2.92
N VAL A 155 -1.02 30.63 -3.05
CA VAL A 155 -1.93 30.31 -4.14
C VAL A 155 -1.33 30.90 -5.42
N TRP A 156 -0.73 30.03 -6.23
CA TRP A 156 -0.06 30.41 -7.48
C TRP A 156 -1.07 30.77 -8.57
N ALA A 157 -2.20 30.05 -8.63
CA ALA A 157 -3.34 30.41 -9.47
C ALA A 157 -4.64 29.79 -8.97
N GLU A 158 -5.75 30.50 -9.19
CA GLU A 158 -7.08 29.89 -9.22
C GLU A 158 -7.27 29.17 -10.55
N TRP A 159 -7.91 28.02 -10.50
CA TRP A 159 -7.91 27.10 -11.59
C TRP A 159 -9.27 26.91 -12.20
N SER A 160 -9.40 27.46 -13.41
CA SER A 160 -10.54 27.19 -14.28
C SER A 160 -10.32 26.08 -15.32
N ALA A 161 -9.08 25.80 -15.76
CA ALA A 161 -8.81 24.98 -16.96
C ALA A 161 -8.11 23.58 -16.84
N GLY A 162 -7.06 23.32 -16.03
CA GLY A 162 -6.46 21.96 -15.95
C GLY A 162 -5.35 21.58 -14.90
N ARG A 163 -5.14 20.26 -14.65
CA ARG A 163 -4.27 19.50 -13.66
C ARG A 163 -2.79 19.71 -13.87
N PRO A 164 -1.99 20.35 -12.97
CA PRO A 164 -0.55 20.40 -13.17
C PRO A 164 -0.04 18.97 -13.20
N LYS A 165 0.90 18.74 -14.11
CA LYS A 165 1.51 17.43 -14.33
C LYS A 165 3.02 17.51 -14.45
N CYS A 166 3.56 18.57 -15.06
CA CYS A 166 4.99 18.70 -15.28
C CYS A 166 5.41 20.16 -15.23
N TYR A 167 6.48 20.45 -14.49
CA TYR A 167 7.20 21.71 -14.62
C TYR A 167 8.43 21.48 -15.50
N THR A 168 8.49 22.19 -16.63
CA THR A 168 9.50 21.92 -17.65
C THR A 168 10.84 22.55 -17.28
N PRO A 169 11.97 22.03 -17.80
CA PRO A 169 13.28 22.69 -17.65
C PRO A 169 13.30 24.13 -18.16
N GLY A 170 12.41 24.47 -19.11
CA GLY A 170 12.23 25.82 -19.65
C GLY A 170 11.36 26.75 -18.79
N GLY A 171 10.84 26.28 -17.66
CA GLY A 171 10.08 27.08 -16.70
C GLY A 171 8.58 27.19 -17.00
N LEU A 172 8.01 26.26 -17.76
CA LEU A 172 6.56 26.21 -18.01
C LEU A 172 5.91 25.22 -17.05
N LEU A 173 4.75 25.56 -16.49
CA LEU A 173 3.89 24.59 -15.81
C LEU A 173 2.89 24.02 -16.81
N LEU A 174 3.06 22.74 -17.14
CA LEU A 174 2.17 21.99 -18.01
C LEU A 174 1.11 21.25 -17.20
N GLY A 175 -0.07 21.10 -17.79
CA GLY A 175 -1.15 20.35 -17.20
C GLY A 175 -2.13 19.74 -18.19
N ILE A 176 -3.17 19.09 -17.66
CA ILE A 176 -4.23 18.43 -18.42
C ILE A 176 -5.57 19.13 -18.22
N SER A 177 -6.37 19.31 -19.26
CA SER A 177 -7.72 19.90 -19.12
C SER A 177 -8.60 19.15 -18.10
N ARG A 178 -9.65 19.80 -17.57
CA ARG A 178 -10.59 19.17 -16.60
C ARG A 178 -11.22 17.87 -17.11
N ASP A 179 -11.46 17.74 -18.41
CA ASP A 179 -11.97 16.51 -19.04
C ASP A 179 -10.87 15.51 -19.39
N GLY A 180 -9.60 15.86 -19.16
CA GLY A 180 -8.42 15.03 -19.37
C GLY A 180 -8.03 14.86 -20.83
N ARG A 181 -8.46 15.75 -21.74
CA ARG A 181 -8.32 15.54 -23.21
C ARG A 181 -7.40 16.51 -23.93
N CYS A 182 -6.88 17.52 -23.24
CA CYS A 182 -5.95 18.50 -23.78
C CYS A 182 -4.72 18.65 -22.89
N VAL A 183 -3.56 18.88 -23.51
CA VAL A 183 -2.35 19.38 -22.86
C VAL A 183 -2.43 20.91 -22.83
N LEU A 184 -2.18 21.49 -21.66
CA LEU A 184 -2.25 22.92 -21.40
C LEU A 184 -0.92 23.44 -20.88
N GLU A 185 -0.57 24.67 -21.25
CA GLU A 185 0.29 25.53 -20.43
C GLU A 185 -0.61 26.26 -19.42
N LEU A 186 -0.29 26.15 -18.14
CA LEU A 186 -0.96 26.83 -17.05
C LEU A 186 -0.22 28.14 -16.76
N LEU A 187 -0.98 29.20 -16.46
CA LEU A 187 -0.43 30.54 -16.24
C LEU A 187 -0.77 31.05 -14.82
N PRO A 188 0.11 31.86 -14.20
CA PRO A 188 -0.11 32.39 -12.85
C PRO A 188 -1.36 33.29 -12.72
N ASP A 189 -1.90 33.80 -13.83
CA ASP A 189 -3.13 34.60 -13.83
C ASP A 189 -4.41 33.75 -13.84
N GLY A 190 -4.28 32.43 -13.62
CA GLY A 190 -5.38 31.47 -13.62
C GLY A 190 -5.91 31.08 -15.00
N LYS A 191 -5.30 31.60 -16.08
CA LYS A 191 -5.60 31.20 -17.46
C LYS A 191 -4.76 30.01 -17.88
N SER A 192 -5.11 29.46 -19.04
CA SER A 192 -4.31 28.42 -19.70
C SER A 192 -4.25 28.65 -21.20
N ARG A 193 -3.20 28.15 -21.84
CA ARG A 193 -3.09 28.04 -23.30
C ARG A 193 -3.10 26.57 -23.68
N GLU A 194 -3.99 26.20 -24.61
CA GLU A 194 -3.98 24.85 -25.19
C GLU A 194 -2.73 24.67 -26.06
N ILE A 195 -1.99 23.59 -25.79
CA ILE A 195 -0.83 23.16 -26.59
C ILE A 195 -1.27 22.13 -27.62
N ALA A 196 -2.03 21.12 -27.17
CA ALA A 196 -2.51 20.04 -28.02
C ALA A 196 -3.81 19.44 -27.49
N ALA A 197 -4.63 18.92 -28.40
CA ALA A 197 -5.93 18.32 -28.09
C ALA A 197 -6.13 16.98 -28.80
N GLY A 198 -7.29 16.36 -28.54
CA GLY A 198 -7.70 15.11 -29.18
C GLY A 198 -7.04 13.88 -28.58
N PHE A 199 -6.78 13.90 -27.28
CA PHE A 199 -6.48 12.72 -26.48
C PHE A 199 -7.79 12.10 -25.97
N SER A 200 -7.77 10.80 -25.68
CA SER A 200 -8.95 10.10 -25.15
C SER A 200 -9.07 10.32 -23.65
N ARG A 201 -7.95 10.15 -22.92
CA ARG A 201 -7.79 10.51 -21.51
C ARG A 201 -6.30 10.50 -21.15
N ILE A 202 -5.72 11.66 -20.87
CA ILE A 202 -4.30 11.78 -20.50
C ILE A 202 -4.10 11.27 -19.08
N HIS A 203 -3.10 10.42 -18.88
CA HIS A 203 -2.62 10.02 -17.55
C HIS A 203 -1.52 10.95 -17.07
N ASP A 204 -0.45 11.03 -17.86
CA ASP A 204 0.78 11.72 -17.50
C ASP A 204 1.40 12.50 -18.67
N ILE A 205 2.22 13.49 -18.34
CA ILE A 205 2.92 14.39 -19.26
C ILE A 205 4.34 14.63 -18.75
N VAL A 206 5.34 14.49 -19.61
CA VAL A 206 6.72 14.93 -19.33
C VAL A 206 7.29 15.75 -20.48
N ALA A 207 8.24 16.63 -20.19
CA ALA A 207 8.83 17.53 -21.18
C ALA A 207 10.36 17.52 -21.14
N GLY A 208 10.97 17.44 -22.32
CA GLY A 208 12.41 17.52 -22.51
C GLY A 208 12.92 18.96 -22.55
N ALA A 209 14.23 19.12 -22.35
CA ALA A 209 14.89 20.42 -22.46
C ALA A 209 14.89 21.01 -23.89
N ASP A 210 14.63 20.19 -24.89
CA ASP A 210 14.46 20.56 -26.30
C ASP A 210 13.05 21.11 -26.62
N GLY A 211 12.13 21.06 -25.66
CA GLY A 211 10.74 21.47 -25.81
C GLY A 211 9.82 20.36 -26.33
N SER A 212 10.31 19.13 -26.53
CA SER A 212 9.47 17.97 -26.84
C SER A 212 8.61 17.61 -25.63
N ILE A 213 7.33 17.28 -25.84
CA ILE A 213 6.41 16.85 -24.78
C ILE A 213 5.95 15.43 -25.08
N TYR A 214 5.99 14.54 -24.08
CA TYR A 214 5.52 13.17 -24.19
C TYR A 214 4.27 13.00 -23.33
N VAL A 215 3.27 12.30 -23.86
CA VAL A 215 1.94 12.19 -23.25
C VAL A 215 1.51 10.73 -23.26
N SER A 216 1.11 10.21 -22.10
CA SER A 216 0.53 8.88 -21.96
C SER A 216 -1.00 8.96 -21.99
N ASP A 217 -1.63 8.21 -22.90
CA ASP A 217 -3.09 8.18 -23.07
C ASP A 217 -3.66 6.89 -22.47
N PHE A 218 -4.33 7.03 -21.32
CA PHE A 218 -4.88 5.95 -20.50
C PHE A 218 -5.89 5.07 -21.26
N GLU A 219 -6.81 5.67 -22.01
CA GLU A 219 -7.89 4.90 -22.65
C GLU A 219 -7.43 4.18 -23.91
N THR A 220 -6.33 4.61 -24.55
CA THR A 220 -5.82 3.96 -25.76
C THR A 220 -4.59 3.10 -25.49
N GLY A 221 -3.86 3.39 -24.42
CA GLY A 221 -2.55 2.82 -24.13
C GLY A 221 -1.44 3.35 -25.01
N ASN A 222 -1.63 4.49 -25.68
CA ASN A 222 -0.63 5.07 -26.55
C ASN A 222 0.30 6.04 -25.81
N ILE A 223 1.52 6.15 -26.30
CA ILE A 223 2.45 7.23 -25.94
C ILE A 223 2.57 8.15 -27.17
N ALA A 224 2.24 9.42 -27.00
CA ALA A 224 2.39 10.44 -28.02
C ALA A 224 3.64 11.29 -27.77
N ARG A 225 4.27 11.76 -28.84
CA ARG A 225 5.27 12.83 -28.81
C ARG A 225 4.68 14.07 -29.47
N LEU A 226 4.80 15.20 -28.82
CA LEU A 226 4.50 16.52 -29.37
C LEU A 226 5.82 17.22 -29.64
N ASP A 227 5.98 17.71 -30.87
CA ASP A 227 7.07 18.64 -31.18
C ASP A 227 6.80 20.00 -30.51
N ALA A 228 7.82 20.87 -30.43
CA ALA A 228 7.72 22.17 -29.76
C ALA A 228 6.65 23.12 -30.36
N ASP A 229 6.16 22.84 -31.57
CA ASP A 229 5.07 23.58 -32.23
C ASP A 229 3.67 22.99 -31.96
N GLY A 230 3.57 21.93 -31.15
CA GLY A 230 2.34 21.21 -30.84
C GLY A 230 1.98 20.09 -31.81
N THR A 231 2.79 19.84 -32.85
CA THR A 231 2.55 18.74 -33.80
C THR A 231 2.62 17.39 -33.10
N LYS A 232 1.53 16.61 -33.20
CA LYS A 232 1.37 15.31 -32.54
C LYS A 232 1.82 14.15 -33.42
N HIS A 233 2.66 13.28 -32.86
CA HIS A 233 3.08 12.00 -33.42
C HIS A 233 2.75 10.89 -32.42
N THR A 234 2.42 9.69 -32.91
CA THR A 234 2.37 8.51 -32.06
C THR A 234 3.78 7.93 -31.94
N LEU A 235 4.30 7.86 -30.72
CA LEU A 235 5.61 7.27 -30.45
C LEU A 235 5.51 5.77 -30.23
N ALA A 236 4.55 5.32 -29.43
CA ALA A 236 4.26 3.91 -29.19
C ALA A 236 2.74 3.68 -29.12
N GLU A 237 2.28 2.54 -29.64
CA GLU A 237 0.86 2.18 -29.69
C GLU A 237 0.56 1.02 -28.74
N GLN A 238 -0.59 1.11 -28.06
CA GLN A 238 -1.17 0.02 -27.26
C GLN A 238 -0.19 -0.62 -26.27
N VAL A 239 0.65 0.21 -25.64
CA VAL A 239 1.62 -0.18 -24.62
C VAL A 239 0.89 -0.82 -23.44
N LEU A 240 -0.10 -0.11 -22.88
CA LEU A 240 -0.93 -0.62 -21.81
C LEU A 240 -2.31 0.06 -21.77
N PHE A 241 -3.37 -0.73 -21.97
CA PHE A 241 -4.73 -0.22 -22.06
C PHE A 241 -5.39 -0.11 -20.68
N ARG A 242 -5.88 1.09 -20.34
CA ARG A 242 -6.63 1.39 -19.10
C ARG A 242 -5.89 1.08 -17.81
N ASP A 243 -4.61 1.41 -17.79
CA ASP A 243 -3.74 1.28 -16.62
C ASP A 243 -2.87 2.55 -16.53
N PRO A 244 -2.49 3.00 -15.32
CA PRO A 244 -1.48 4.03 -15.15
C PRO A 244 -0.19 3.80 -15.93
N MET A 245 0.31 4.88 -16.52
CA MET A 245 1.57 4.93 -17.26
C MET A 245 2.30 6.20 -16.87
N ASP A 246 3.20 6.07 -15.90
CA ASP A 246 4.01 7.16 -15.37
C ASP A 246 5.31 7.26 -16.16
N MET A 247 5.71 8.48 -16.49
CA MET A 247 6.89 8.76 -17.29
C MET A 247 7.83 9.73 -16.60
N TYR A 248 9.10 9.68 -16.96
CA TYR A 248 10.08 10.67 -16.52
C TYR A 248 11.14 10.89 -17.59
N ILE A 249 11.62 12.13 -17.73
CA ILE A 249 12.80 12.43 -18.55
C ILE A 249 13.96 12.68 -17.59
N ASP A 250 14.97 11.81 -17.66
CA ASP A 250 16.13 11.92 -16.79
C ASP A 250 16.96 13.19 -17.09
N PRO A 251 17.89 13.58 -16.20
CA PRO A 251 18.76 14.74 -16.44
C PRO A 251 19.64 14.65 -17.70
N THR A 252 19.74 13.47 -18.33
CA THR A 252 20.47 13.26 -19.59
C THR A 252 19.59 13.36 -20.84
N GLY A 253 18.27 13.54 -20.66
CA GLY A 253 17.29 13.66 -21.73
C GLY A 253 16.69 12.33 -22.20
N GLN A 254 16.86 11.24 -21.46
CA GLN A 254 16.30 9.93 -21.78
C GLN A 254 14.90 9.78 -21.19
N LEU A 255 13.95 9.28 -22.00
CA LEU A 255 12.57 8.99 -21.58
C LEU A 255 12.48 7.61 -20.92
N PHE A 256 11.92 7.56 -19.73
CA PHE A 256 11.60 6.35 -18.99
C PHE A 256 10.10 6.23 -18.78
N LEU A 257 9.65 4.99 -18.66
CA LEU A 257 8.27 4.61 -18.45
C LEU A 257 8.21 3.53 -17.36
N ASN A 258 7.25 3.66 -16.45
CA ASN A 258 6.90 2.64 -15.48
C ASN A 258 5.44 2.24 -15.65
N THR A 259 5.19 0.94 -15.81
CA THR A 259 3.84 0.37 -15.82
C THR A 259 3.86 -1.04 -15.23
N VAL A 260 2.70 -1.53 -14.80
CA VAL A 260 2.56 -2.89 -14.25
C VAL A 260 2.91 -3.98 -15.28
N THR A 261 2.71 -3.71 -16.58
CA THR A 261 2.85 -4.72 -17.64
C THR A 261 4.21 -4.69 -18.31
N THR A 262 4.73 -3.50 -18.60
CA THR A 262 6.05 -3.35 -19.23
C THR A 262 7.19 -3.46 -18.21
N GLY A 263 6.88 -3.28 -16.93
CA GLY A 263 7.87 -2.96 -15.92
C GLY A 263 8.49 -1.58 -16.19
N PHE A 264 9.66 -1.37 -15.60
CA PHE A 264 10.45 -0.18 -15.83
C PHE A 264 11.29 -0.28 -17.10
N VAL A 265 11.09 0.66 -18.03
CA VAL A 265 11.76 0.66 -19.33
C VAL A 265 12.28 2.05 -19.70
N ARG A 266 13.36 2.08 -20.48
CA ARG A 266 13.72 3.27 -21.28
C ARG A 266 13.06 3.19 -22.64
N VAL A 267 12.47 4.29 -23.07
CA VAL A 267 11.84 4.45 -24.39
C VAL A 267 12.81 5.17 -25.33
N ASP A 268 13.09 4.55 -26.48
CA ASP A 268 13.80 5.20 -27.57
C ASP A 268 12.87 6.20 -28.28
N THR A 269 13.21 7.48 -28.22
CA THR A 269 12.32 8.58 -28.66
C THR A 269 12.21 8.74 -30.18
N ASP A 270 13.03 8.01 -30.94
CA ASP A 270 13.01 8.01 -32.40
C ASP A 270 12.18 6.85 -32.95
N SER A 271 12.25 5.68 -32.30
CA SER A 271 11.65 4.44 -32.77
C SER A 271 10.47 3.95 -31.94
N GLY A 272 10.30 4.44 -30.71
CA GLY A 272 9.31 3.95 -29.74
C GLY A 272 9.65 2.60 -29.13
N THR A 273 10.87 2.08 -29.33
CA THR A 273 11.28 0.77 -28.79
C THR A 273 11.69 0.84 -27.32
N PHE A 274 11.53 -0.27 -26.60
CA PHE A 274 11.79 -0.35 -25.16
C PHE A 274 13.09 -1.10 -24.84
N THR A 275 13.84 -0.57 -23.87
CA THR A 275 14.93 -1.26 -23.19
C THR A 275 14.51 -1.54 -21.75
N HIS A 276 14.45 -2.81 -21.35
CA HIS A 276 13.98 -3.23 -20.02
C HIS A 276 15.10 -3.22 -18.96
N PHE A 277 14.73 -2.89 -17.73
CA PHE A 277 15.60 -2.94 -16.55
C PHE A 277 14.99 -3.87 -15.49
N GLU A 278 15.29 -5.16 -15.59
CA GLU A 278 14.74 -6.19 -14.69
C GLU A 278 15.02 -5.93 -13.19
N SER A 279 16.08 -5.17 -12.87
CA SER A 279 16.47 -4.85 -11.49
C SER A 279 15.77 -3.62 -10.90
N ALA A 280 14.96 -2.91 -11.68
CA ALA A 280 14.34 -1.66 -11.25
C ALA A 280 13.15 -1.86 -10.30
N HIS A 281 12.43 -2.96 -10.45
CA HIS A 281 11.43 -3.37 -9.47
C HIS A 281 12.11 -4.29 -8.47
N THR A 282 11.91 -3.99 -7.19
CA THR A 282 12.54 -4.72 -6.10
C THR A 282 11.53 -5.75 -5.57
N GLU A 283 11.99 -6.74 -4.80
CA GLU A 283 11.06 -7.54 -3.96
C GLU A 283 10.28 -6.65 -2.96
N CYS A 284 10.73 -5.41 -2.82
CA CYS A 284 10.19 -4.34 -2.00
C CYS A 284 9.27 -3.37 -2.72
N THR A 285 8.80 -3.72 -3.90
CA THR A 285 7.69 -3.00 -4.51
C THR A 285 6.65 -4.00 -5.00
N ILE A 286 5.40 -3.81 -4.60
CA ILE A 286 4.25 -4.54 -5.13
C ILE A 286 3.62 -3.74 -6.27
N HIS A 287 3.49 -2.42 -6.10
CA HIS A 287 2.93 -1.50 -7.08
C HIS A 287 3.75 -0.21 -7.15
N PRO A 288 4.98 -0.25 -7.68
CA PRO A 288 5.72 0.98 -7.93
C PRO A 288 4.90 1.80 -8.92
N ALA A 289 4.48 3.00 -8.52
CA ALA A 289 3.62 3.87 -9.32
C ALA A 289 4.48 4.97 -9.98
N ASP A 290 4.73 6.02 -9.23
CA ASP A 290 5.49 7.20 -9.66
C ASP A 290 6.98 7.08 -9.30
N PHE A 291 7.84 7.80 -10.03
CA PHE A 291 9.28 7.71 -9.87
C PHE A 291 10.02 8.96 -10.33
N ILE A 292 11.19 9.19 -9.75
CA ILE A 292 12.10 10.28 -10.13
C ILE A 292 13.53 9.80 -10.25
N PHE A 293 14.34 10.54 -11.03
CA PHE A 293 15.79 10.41 -11.00
C PHE A 293 16.39 11.46 -10.07
N THR A 294 17.15 11.03 -9.06
CA THR A 294 17.93 11.95 -8.19
C THR A 294 19.34 12.17 -8.72
N ALA A 295 19.85 11.25 -9.55
CA ALA A 295 21.09 11.36 -10.30
C ALA A 295 21.03 10.47 -11.55
N PRO A 296 21.93 10.62 -12.55
CA PRO A 296 21.96 9.74 -13.71
C PRO A 296 22.06 8.26 -13.31
N GLY A 297 21.02 7.49 -13.65
CA GLY A 297 20.92 6.06 -13.32
C GLY A 297 20.51 5.74 -11.88
N HIS A 298 20.26 6.73 -11.01
CA HIS A 298 19.72 6.49 -9.67
C HIS A 298 18.25 6.94 -9.61
N VAL A 299 17.36 5.99 -9.35
CA VAL A 299 15.90 6.17 -9.42
C VAL A 299 15.28 5.87 -8.07
N LEU A 300 14.32 6.71 -7.66
CA LEU A 300 13.44 6.45 -6.53
C LEU A 300 12.05 6.13 -7.04
N PHE A 301 11.41 5.12 -6.45
CA PHE A 301 10.02 4.73 -6.70
C PHE A 301 9.20 4.90 -5.44
N VAL A 302 7.97 5.38 -5.60
CA VAL A 302 6.96 5.27 -4.55
C VAL A 302 6.12 4.02 -4.76
N ASP A 303 5.81 3.33 -3.66
CA ASP A 303 4.85 2.23 -3.63
C ASP A 303 3.65 2.65 -2.77
N PRO A 304 2.51 3.02 -3.38
CA PRO A 304 1.31 3.40 -2.66
C PRO A 304 0.72 2.27 -1.80
N THR A 305 0.77 1.03 -2.29
CA THR A 305 0.17 -0.13 -1.61
C THR A 305 0.95 -0.49 -0.35
N TRP A 306 2.27 -0.34 -0.35
CA TRP A 306 3.07 -0.56 0.86
C TRP A 306 3.39 0.71 1.64
N SER A 307 3.12 1.90 1.08
CA SER A 307 3.45 3.21 1.68
C SER A 307 4.93 3.31 2.03
N GLN A 308 5.75 3.13 0.99
CA GLN A 308 7.21 3.07 1.12
C GLN A 308 7.93 3.61 -0.12
N VAL A 309 9.22 3.91 0.02
CA VAL A 309 10.06 4.44 -1.06
C VAL A 309 11.23 3.50 -1.31
N ALA A 310 11.32 2.94 -2.51
CA ALA A 310 12.40 2.07 -2.95
C ALA A 310 13.38 2.82 -3.85
N TRP A 311 14.62 2.33 -3.97
CA TRP A 311 15.65 2.89 -4.84
C TRP A 311 16.29 1.84 -5.73
N VAL A 312 16.80 2.25 -6.90
CA VAL A 312 17.64 1.43 -7.78
C VAL A 312 18.77 2.26 -8.39
N ASP A 313 19.93 1.62 -8.53
CA ASP A 313 21.02 2.06 -9.41
C ASP A 313 21.01 1.20 -10.68
N LEU A 314 20.66 1.80 -11.81
CA LEU A 314 20.55 1.16 -13.12
C LEU A 314 21.92 0.77 -13.71
N ASN A 315 23.02 1.34 -13.23
CA ASN A 315 24.37 1.03 -13.72
C ASN A 315 24.92 -0.24 -13.06
N SER A 316 24.72 -0.39 -11.76
CA SER A 316 25.15 -1.58 -11.00
C SER A 316 24.10 -2.68 -10.99
N GLY A 317 22.82 -2.34 -11.17
CA GLY A 317 21.68 -3.22 -10.96
C GLY A 317 21.35 -3.45 -9.49
N THR A 318 21.95 -2.69 -8.56
CA THR A 318 21.63 -2.78 -7.13
C THR A 318 20.38 -2.00 -6.81
N ASN A 319 19.61 -2.47 -5.84
CA ASN A 319 18.38 -1.84 -5.40
C ASN A 319 18.17 -2.08 -3.90
N GLY A 320 17.22 -1.36 -3.31
CA GLY A 320 16.94 -1.44 -1.89
C GLY A 320 15.76 -0.59 -1.46
N LEU A 321 15.57 -0.48 -0.15
CA LEU A 321 14.49 0.29 0.47
C LEU A 321 15.07 1.55 1.13
N LEU A 322 14.54 2.72 0.77
CA LEU A 322 14.97 4.01 1.33
C LEU A 322 14.09 4.41 2.52
N VAL A 323 12.77 4.26 2.39
CA VAL A 323 11.79 4.58 3.43
C VAL A 323 10.95 3.34 3.67
N SER A 324 10.96 2.78 4.89
CA SER A 324 10.14 1.63 5.28
C SER A 324 8.83 2.07 5.92
N ASN A 325 7.77 1.28 5.71
CA ASN A 325 6.49 1.44 6.41
C ASN A 325 6.51 0.94 7.87
N GLN A 326 7.62 0.34 8.34
CA GLN A 326 7.81 -0.13 9.71
C GLN A 326 6.70 -1.05 10.23
N GLY A 327 6.14 -1.88 9.34
CA GLY A 327 5.07 -2.83 9.65
C GLY A 327 3.66 -2.23 9.64
N ALA A 328 3.48 -0.99 9.19
CA ALA A 328 2.15 -0.37 9.12
C ALA A 328 1.16 -1.16 8.25
N ASN A 329 1.63 -1.78 7.14
CA ASN A 329 0.80 -2.60 6.25
C ASN A 329 1.22 -4.09 6.22
N THR A 330 1.40 -4.69 7.39
CA THR A 330 1.74 -6.12 7.51
C THR A 330 0.51 -7.03 7.41
N MET A 331 0.70 -8.26 6.92
CA MET A 331 -0.26 -9.36 7.08
C MET A 331 -0.05 -10.18 8.37
N ALA A 332 1.13 -10.06 8.98
CA ALA A 332 1.51 -10.74 10.20
C ALA A 332 1.18 -9.86 11.41
N ALA A 333 0.05 -10.14 12.06
CA ALA A 333 -0.39 -9.49 13.28
C ALA A 333 -1.10 -10.51 14.18
N ASP A 334 -0.78 -10.51 15.47
CA ASP A 334 -1.41 -11.38 16.47
C ASP A 334 -1.40 -10.71 17.85
N ILE A 335 -2.23 -11.21 18.77
CA ILE A 335 -2.28 -10.76 20.16
C ILE A 335 -1.46 -11.71 21.03
N GLY A 336 -0.48 -11.15 21.73
CA GLY A 336 0.36 -11.91 22.63
C GLY A 336 -0.36 -12.37 23.91
N PRO A 337 0.27 -13.26 24.68
CA PRO A 337 -0.28 -13.72 25.96
C PRO A 337 -0.40 -12.62 27.03
N ASP A 338 0.18 -11.45 26.77
CA ASP A 338 0.09 -10.24 27.58
C ASP A 338 -1.01 -9.27 27.13
N ASP A 339 -1.83 -9.67 26.15
CA ASP A 339 -2.90 -8.88 25.53
C ASP A 339 -2.38 -7.71 24.66
N THR A 340 -1.09 -7.71 24.31
CA THR A 340 -0.48 -6.67 23.46
C THR A 340 -0.52 -7.09 21.98
N LEU A 341 -0.69 -6.12 21.07
CA LEU A 341 -0.56 -6.36 19.63
C LEU A 341 0.90 -6.58 19.23
N TYR A 342 1.19 -7.67 18.52
CA TYR A 342 2.49 -7.93 17.89
C TYR A 342 2.34 -7.94 16.37
N ILE A 343 3.27 -7.25 15.70
CA ILE A 343 3.28 -7.14 14.24
C ILE A 343 4.65 -7.49 13.65
N GLY A 344 4.62 -8.06 12.45
CA GLY A 344 5.80 -8.13 11.59
C GLY A 344 6.15 -6.74 11.04
N ALA A 345 7.37 -6.29 11.26
CA ALA A 345 7.94 -5.11 10.63
C ALA A 345 9.19 -5.52 9.86
N TRP A 346 9.20 -5.34 8.56
CA TRP A 346 10.35 -5.67 7.74
C TRP A 346 10.65 -4.55 6.75
N GLY A 347 11.92 -4.43 6.37
CA GLY A 347 12.27 -3.97 5.03
C GLY A 347 12.48 -5.17 4.14
N CYS A 348 12.51 -4.96 2.83
CA CYS A 348 12.84 -6.03 1.90
C CYS A 348 14.31 -5.93 1.52
N GLY A 349 14.93 -7.08 1.33
CA GLY A 349 16.39 -7.22 1.29
C GLY A 349 17.01 -7.34 2.69
N THR A 350 18.31 -7.06 2.77
CA THR A 350 19.13 -7.24 3.98
C THR A 350 19.49 -5.92 4.69
N GLU A 351 19.00 -4.79 4.18
CA GLU A 351 19.42 -3.44 4.61
C GLU A 351 18.73 -3.02 5.90
N ILE A 352 17.44 -3.36 6.02
CA ILE A 352 16.63 -3.13 7.22
C ILE A 352 16.28 -4.51 7.77
N PRO A 353 16.66 -4.85 9.01
CA PRO A 353 16.36 -6.15 9.58
C PRO A 353 14.84 -6.31 9.68
N ALA A 354 14.39 -7.54 9.46
CA ALA A 354 13.03 -7.89 9.83
C ALA A 354 12.95 -8.05 11.35
N GLN A 355 11.84 -7.60 11.91
CA GLN A 355 11.60 -7.47 13.32
C GLN A 355 10.16 -7.86 13.62
N VAL A 356 9.93 -8.43 14.80
CA VAL A 356 8.59 -8.42 15.39
C VAL A 356 8.56 -7.30 16.40
N VAL A 357 7.54 -6.45 16.32
CA VAL A 357 7.39 -5.26 17.14
C VAL A 357 6.08 -5.39 17.92
N SER A 358 6.14 -5.16 19.23
CA SER A 358 4.94 -5.02 20.05
C SER A 358 4.46 -3.56 20.02
N ILE A 359 3.15 -3.37 20.05
CA ILE A 359 2.49 -2.06 20.06
C ILE A 359 1.47 -2.07 21.18
N THR A 360 1.69 -1.20 22.16
CA THR A 360 0.73 -0.98 23.25
C THR A 360 -0.40 -0.06 22.80
N ASP A 361 -1.49 -0.08 23.56
CA ASP A 361 -2.69 0.74 23.38
C ASP A 361 -2.46 2.24 23.29
N ASP A 362 -1.35 2.73 23.84
CA ASP A 362 -0.92 4.13 23.77
C ASP A 362 -0.01 4.41 22.54
N GLY A 363 0.11 3.45 21.62
CA GLY A 363 0.90 3.55 20.39
C GLY A 363 2.40 3.32 20.57
N ASN A 364 2.88 3.02 21.77
CA ASN A 364 4.32 2.81 21.99
C ASN A 364 4.80 1.51 21.33
N LYS A 365 5.83 1.63 20.49
CA LYS A 365 6.44 0.51 19.76
C LYS A 365 7.70 0.01 20.46
N SER A 366 7.83 -1.30 20.62
CA SER A 366 9.03 -1.95 21.16
C SER A 366 9.45 -3.14 20.32
N VAL A 367 10.73 -3.25 19.98
CA VAL A 367 11.24 -4.42 19.25
C VAL A 367 11.22 -5.63 20.18
N TYR A 368 10.44 -6.65 19.81
CA TYR A 368 10.33 -7.92 20.52
C TYR A 368 11.30 -8.97 19.98
N VAL A 369 11.42 -9.05 18.65
CA VAL A 369 12.36 -9.91 17.94
C VAL A 369 13.12 -9.06 16.94
N ASP A 370 14.43 -9.22 16.86
CA ASP A 370 15.30 -8.45 15.97
C ASP A 370 16.16 -9.37 15.10
N SER A 371 16.86 -8.78 14.13
CA SER A 371 17.85 -9.44 13.28
C SER A 371 17.32 -10.62 12.47
N LEU A 372 16.01 -10.68 12.21
CA LEU A 372 15.42 -11.56 11.21
C LEU A 372 15.75 -11.03 9.80
N ARG A 373 15.47 -11.85 8.79
CA ARG A 373 15.69 -11.49 7.38
C ARG A 373 14.49 -11.84 6.53
N GLY A 374 14.24 -11.00 5.54
CA GLY A 374 13.14 -11.18 4.59
C GLY A 374 11.82 -10.64 5.11
N GLN A 375 10.79 -10.75 4.28
CA GLN A 375 9.43 -10.32 4.58
C GLN A 375 8.82 -11.23 5.64
N ILE A 376 8.18 -10.69 6.67
CA ILE A 376 7.44 -11.51 7.64
C ILE A 376 6.05 -11.73 7.08
N HIS A 377 5.70 -12.98 6.79
CA HIS A 377 4.41 -13.31 6.19
C HIS A 377 3.33 -13.52 7.24
N ASP A 378 3.66 -14.18 8.35
CA ASP A 378 2.73 -14.52 9.41
C ASP A 378 3.45 -14.79 10.74
N LEU A 379 2.73 -14.66 11.86
CA LEU A 379 3.22 -14.93 13.21
C LEU A 379 2.06 -15.37 14.12
N ASP A 380 2.34 -16.24 15.10
CA ASP A 380 1.33 -16.73 16.04
C ASP A 380 1.97 -17.25 17.33
N PHE A 381 1.32 -16.99 18.46
CA PHE A 381 1.79 -17.39 19.77
C PHE A 381 1.43 -18.83 20.13
N ALA A 382 2.43 -19.56 20.60
CA ALA A 382 2.24 -20.86 21.20
C ALA A 382 1.67 -20.75 22.63
N PRO A 383 0.97 -21.79 23.14
CA PRO A 383 0.37 -21.77 24.47
C PRO A 383 1.37 -21.65 25.63
N ASP A 384 2.66 -21.91 25.37
CA ASP A 384 3.74 -21.70 26.33
C ASP A 384 4.24 -20.24 26.40
N GLY A 385 3.73 -19.37 25.52
CA GLY A 385 4.12 -17.98 25.35
C GLY A 385 5.27 -17.77 24.36
N GLY A 386 5.72 -18.82 23.67
CA GLY A 386 6.67 -18.71 22.56
C GLY A 386 6.00 -18.18 21.31
N LEU A 387 6.79 -17.70 20.35
CA LEU A 387 6.30 -17.08 19.11
C LEU A 387 6.83 -17.84 17.89
N PHE A 388 5.94 -18.28 17.01
CA PHE A 388 6.32 -18.75 15.68
C PHE A 388 6.26 -17.61 14.67
N ILE A 389 7.21 -17.58 13.74
CA ILE A 389 7.35 -16.52 12.74
C ILE A 389 7.75 -17.16 11.42
N VAL A 390 7.05 -16.86 10.33
CA VAL A 390 7.49 -17.22 8.99
C VAL A 390 8.02 -16.01 8.24
N THR A 391 9.22 -16.15 7.66
CA THR A 391 9.82 -15.12 6.81
C THR A 391 10.15 -15.62 5.42
N HIS A 392 10.16 -14.71 4.44
CA HIS A 392 10.55 -14.96 3.05
C HIS A 392 11.69 -14.02 2.64
N LEU A 393 12.85 -14.58 2.29
CA LEU A 393 13.96 -13.80 1.76
C LEU A 393 14.18 -14.16 0.29
N ALA A 394 14.11 -13.17 -0.62
CA ALA A 394 14.32 -13.43 -2.03
C ALA A 394 15.63 -14.17 -2.31
N GLY A 395 15.52 -15.21 -3.13
CA GLY A 395 16.64 -16.07 -3.51
C GLY A 395 17.07 -17.07 -2.43
N GLN A 396 16.57 -16.97 -1.19
CA GLN A 396 16.83 -17.92 -0.10
C GLN A 396 15.57 -18.73 0.29
N GLY A 397 14.37 -18.24 -0.02
CA GLY A 397 13.12 -18.94 0.22
C GLY A 397 12.53 -18.64 1.60
N MET A 398 11.68 -19.55 2.09
CA MET A 398 10.98 -19.40 3.36
C MET A 398 11.79 -19.97 4.53
N SER A 399 11.78 -19.27 5.66
CA SER A 399 12.29 -19.76 6.95
C SER A 399 11.18 -19.68 8.00
N LEU A 400 11.11 -20.69 8.86
CA LEU A 400 10.24 -20.72 10.03
C LEU A 400 11.11 -20.58 11.27
N TYR A 401 10.79 -19.63 12.12
CA TYR A 401 11.48 -19.39 13.37
C TYR A 401 10.57 -19.64 14.56
N TYR A 402 11.18 -20.07 15.66
CA TYR A 402 10.56 -20.09 16.98
C TYR A 402 11.37 -19.23 17.94
N VAL A 403 10.68 -18.38 18.69
CA VAL A 403 11.24 -17.56 19.77
C VAL A 403 10.70 -18.08 21.09
N PRO A 404 11.55 -18.46 22.06
CA PRO A 404 11.09 -18.95 23.36
C PRO A 404 10.26 -17.91 24.15
N PRO A 405 9.46 -18.35 25.12
CA PRO A 405 8.67 -17.45 25.96
C PRO A 405 9.55 -16.44 26.71
N GLY A 406 9.12 -15.17 26.73
CA GLY A 406 9.88 -14.07 27.33
C GLY A 406 11.00 -13.50 26.45
N GLY A 407 11.05 -13.90 25.17
CA GLY A 407 11.99 -13.41 24.16
C GLY A 407 13.28 -14.23 24.07
N GLY A 408 14.23 -13.75 23.27
CA GLY A 408 15.51 -14.39 23.02
C GLY A 408 15.85 -14.50 21.54
N ASP A 409 16.90 -15.24 21.22
CA ASP A 409 17.31 -15.46 19.84
C ASP A 409 16.30 -16.35 19.11
N ALA A 410 15.90 -15.94 17.91
CA ALA A 410 15.07 -16.74 17.02
C ALA A 410 15.81 -18.02 16.58
N VAL A 411 15.18 -19.18 16.77
CA VAL A 411 15.72 -20.48 16.38
C VAL A 411 15.00 -20.95 15.13
N GLU A 412 15.75 -21.20 14.06
CA GLU A 412 15.18 -21.74 12.82
C GLU A 412 14.71 -23.18 13.01
N VAL A 413 13.47 -23.45 12.62
CA VAL A 413 12.85 -24.78 12.60
C VAL A 413 13.25 -25.48 11.30
N PRO A 414 13.85 -26.68 11.35
CA PRO A 414 14.38 -27.33 10.16
C PRO A 414 13.27 -27.90 9.25
N GLY A 415 13.57 -28.11 7.97
CA GLY A 415 12.69 -28.81 7.02
C GLY A 415 11.70 -27.91 6.29
N THR A 416 11.79 -26.58 6.44
CA THR A 416 10.97 -25.63 5.67
C THR A 416 11.39 -25.55 4.20
N GLU A 417 12.63 -25.93 3.86
CA GLU A 417 13.13 -25.93 2.50
C GLU A 417 12.37 -26.87 1.54
N GLU A 418 11.59 -27.81 2.10
CA GLU A 418 10.71 -28.71 1.36
C GLU A 418 9.38 -28.05 0.96
N TYR A 419 9.01 -26.96 1.65
CA TYR A 419 7.73 -26.26 1.55
C TYR A 419 7.97 -24.81 1.14
N GLY A 420 8.32 -24.65 -0.13
CA GLY A 420 8.82 -23.38 -0.65
C GLY A 420 7.81 -22.24 -0.66
N GLY A 421 6.50 -22.49 -0.42
CA GLY A 421 5.45 -21.48 -0.53
C GLY A 421 4.68 -21.18 0.75
N ILE A 422 5.19 -21.56 1.94
CA ILE A 422 4.51 -21.29 3.22
C ILE A 422 4.15 -19.81 3.29
N ASN A 423 2.91 -19.48 3.60
CA ASN A 423 2.45 -18.10 3.70
C ASN A 423 1.81 -17.80 5.05
N THR A 424 1.24 -18.81 5.69
CA THR A 424 0.43 -18.63 6.89
C THR A 424 0.71 -19.76 7.87
N LEU A 425 0.51 -19.47 9.15
CA LEU A 425 0.67 -20.43 10.23
C LEU A 425 -0.45 -20.26 11.26
N ALA A 426 -0.74 -21.34 11.99
CA ALA A 426 -1.66 -21.31 13.12
C ALA A 426 -1.27 -22.37 14.15
N VAL A 427 -1.37 -22.05 15.44
CA VAL A 427 -0.91 -22.86 16.55
C VAL A 427 -2.09 -23.32 17.37
N HIS A 428 -2.28 -24.63 17.44
CA HIS A 428 -3.37 -25.19 18.22
C HIS A 428 -3.28 -24.78 19.70
N PRO A 429 -4.31 -24.11 20.26
CA PRO A 429 -4.20 -23.30 21.49
C PRO A 429 -3.98 -24.10 22.79
N THR A 430 -4.11 -25.42 22.73
CA THR A 430 -3.89 -26.31 23.90
C THR A 430 -2.78 -27.34 23.72
N SER A 431 -2.48 -27.73 22.48
CA SER A 431 -1.48 -28.76 22.20
C SER A 431 -0.15 -28.15 21.77
N GLY A 432 -0.15 -26.90 21.27
CA GLY A 432 1.02 -26.23 20.71
C GLY A 432 1.44 -26.81 19.35
N HIS A 433 0.57 -27.60 18.70
CA HIS A 433 0.85 -28.12 17.36
C HIS A 433 0.79 -26.96 16.37
N LEU A 434 1.88 -26.77 15.62
CA LEU A 434 1.99 -25.74 14.61
C LEU A 434 1.48 -26.30 13.27
N PHE A 435 0.52 -25.61 12.67
CA PHE A 435 0.06 -25.83 11.31
C PHE A 435 0.59 -24.73 10.41
N VAL A 436 1.02 -25.08 9.21
CA VAL A 436 1.44 -24.13 8.17
C VAL A 436 0.78 -24.47 6.85
N ALA A 437 0.53 -23.46 6.02
CA ALA A 437 -0.02 -23.67 4.68
C ALA A 437 0.61 -22.73 3.65
N GLU A 438 0.67 -23.21 2.40
CA GLU A 438 1.18 -22.40 1.28
C GLU A 438 0.10 -21.47 0.72
N PHE A 439 0.51 -20.31 0.18
CA PHE A 439 -0.39 -19.27 -0.34
C PHE A 439 -1.45 -19.78 -1.35
N SER A 440 -1.08 -20.75 -2.18
CA SER A 440 -1.96 -21.43 -3.14
C SER A 440 -1.93 -22.96 -2.95
N GLY A 441 -1.69 -23.40 -1.71
CA GLY A 441 -1.54 -24.80 -1.35
C GLY A 441 -2.87 -25.55 -1.31
N SER A 442 -2.80 -26.88 -1.42
CA SER A 442 -3.95 -27.78 -1.22
C SER A 442 -3.78 -28.71 -0.01
N SER A 443 -2.93 -28.32 0.94
CA SER A 443 -2.65 -29.08 2.16
C SER A 443 -2.27 -28.14 3.30
N VAL A 444 -2.40 -28.66 4.52
CA VAL A 444 -1.81 -28.09 5.74
C VAL A 444 -0.72 -29.04 6.21
N VAL A 445 0.42 -28.49 6.63
CA VAL A 445 1.55 -29.26 7.14
C VAL A 445 1.67 -28.99 8.64
N GLU A 446 1.78 -30.05 9.42
CA GLU A 446 2.04 -29.98 10.85
C GLU A 446 3.54 -29.99 11.11
N PHE A 447 4.00 -29.06 11.92
CA PHE A 447 5.38 -28.89 12.33
C PHE A 447 5.55 -29.07 13.84
N THR A 448 6.74 -29.52 14.20
CA THR A 448 7.30 -29.38 15.55
C THR A 448 8.61 -28.61 15.45
N LEU A 449 9.22 -28.28 16.60
CA LEU A 449 10.57 -27.71 16.62
C LEU A 449 11.66 -28.62 16.00
N SER A 450 11.34 -29.90 15.74
CA SER A 450 12.23 -30.83 15.04
C SER A 450 11.98 -30.91 13.53
N GLY A 451 11.02 -30.12 13.02
CA GLY A 451 10.62 -30.07 11.61
C GLY A 451 9.26 -30.69 11.32
N PRO A 452 8.94 -30.95 10.04
CA PRO A 452 7.63 -31.42 9.60
C PRO A 452 7.32 -32.81 10.16
N VAL A 453 6.07 -33.00 10.59
CA VAL A 453 5.56 -34.25 11.18
C VAL A 453 4.59 -34.94 10.24
N SER A 454 3.64 -34.19 9.69
CA SER A 454 2.60 -34.73 8.83
C SER A 454 2.12 -33.69 7.83
N GLU A 455 1.62 -34.16 6.69
CA GLU A 455 0.97 -33.34 5.69
C GLU A 455 -0.47 -33.84 5.51
N TYR A 456 -1.43 -32.93 5.59
CA TYR A 456 -2.86 -33.19 5.53
C TYR A 456 -3.44 -32.56 4.25
N PRO A 457 -3.70 -33.36 3.20
CA PRO A 457 -4.34 -32.86 1.99
C PRO A 457 -5.77 -32.40 2.25
N LEU A 458 -6.15 -31.27 1.68
CA LEU A 458 -7.47 -30.67 1.80
C LEU A 458 -8.21 -30.67 0.46
N GLN A 459 -9.53 -30.82 0.52
CA GLN A 459 -10.43 -30.74 -0.62
C GLN A 459 -11.18 -29.42 -0.59
N PHE A 460 -10.60 -28.42 -1.23
CA PHE A 460 -11.21 -27.10 -1.39
C PHE A 460 -12.34 -27.10 -2.45
N PRO A 461 -13.28 -26.14 -2.38
CA PRO A 461 -14.34 -26.00 -3.39
C PRO A 461 -13.78 -25.83 -4.81
N LYS A 462 -12.66 -25.09 -4.93
CA LYS A 462 -11.87 -24.88 -6.16
C LYS A 462 -10.39 -24.73 -5.81
N GLU A 463 -9.54 -24.63 -6.83
CA GLU A 463 -8.16 -24.20 -6.65
C GLU A 463 -8.11 -22.84 -5.96
N VAL A 464 -7.32 -22.75 -4.89
CA VAL A 464 -7.30 -21.61 -3.97
C VAL A 464 -6.19 -20.61 -4.29
N TRP A 465 -6.45 -19.36 -3.94
CA TRP A 465 -5.52 -18.24 -3.94
C TRP A 465 -5.65 -17.47 -2.62
N GLY A 466 -4.53 -17.09 -2.03
CA GLY A 466 -4.49 -16.29 -0.80
C GLY A 466 -4.99 -17.04 0.42
N LEU A 467 -4.49 -18.26 0.64
CA LEU A 467 -4.82 -19.06 1.82
C LEU A 467 -4.20 -18.46 3.08
N ILE A 468 -5.04 -18.20 4.09
CA ILE A 468 -4.68 -17.76 5.44
C ILE A 468 -5.44 -18.64 6.43
N ILE A 469 -4.77 -19.18 7.44
CA ILE A 469 -5.34 -20.10 8.42
C ILE A 469 -5.26 -19.50 9.82
N ASP A 470 -6.21 -19.86 10.67
CA ASP A 470 -6.16 -19.53 12.09
C ASP A 470 -6.93 -20.56 12.92
N THR A 471 -6.61 -20.71 14.21
CA THR A 471 -7.20 -21.69 15.10
C THR A 471 -8.11 -21.06 16.15
N ALA A 472 -9.33 -21.59 16.26
CA ALA A 472 -10.24 -21.23 17.33
C ALA A 472 -9.79 -21.81 18.69
N PRO A 473 -10.27 -21.25 19.82
CA PRO A 473 -9.96 -21.73 21.17
C PRO A 473 -10.26 -23.21 21.42
N ASP A 474 -11.19 -23.80 20.67
CA ASP A 474 -11.56 -25.22 20.77
C ASP A 474 -10.67 -26.15 19.90
N GLY A 475 -9.70 -25.59 19.17
CA GLY A 475 -8.81 -26.30 18.25
C GLY A 475 -9.32 -26.42 16.82
N THR A 476 -10.50 -25.88 16.51
CA THR A 476 -11.03 -25.86 15.14
C THR A 476 -10.15 -24.96 14.26
N LEU A 477 -9.65 -25.52 13.15
CA LEU A 477 -8.88 -24.77 12.16
C LEU A 477 -9.84 -24.10 11.15
N TYR A 478 -9.74 -22.79 11.03
CA TYR A 478 -10.44 -21.99 10.04
C TYR A 478 -9.48 -21.47 8.98
N ALA A 479 -10.03 -21.06 7.83
CA ALA A 479 -9.24 -20.44 6.78
C ALA A 479 -10.03 -19.41 5.99
N TYR A 480 -9.36 -18.34 5.56
CA TYR A 480 -9.77 -17.55 4.42
C TYR A 480 -9.11 -18.10 3.15
N ALA A 481 -9.85 -18.15 2.05
CA ALA A 481 -9.32 -18.41 0.72
C ALA A 481 -10.19 -17.79 -0.38
N SER A 482 -9.63 -17.58 -1.56
CA SER A 482 -10.35 -17.16 -2.77
C SER A 482 -10.10 -18.11 -3.94
N GLU A 483 -10.91 -18.04 -5.00
CA GLU A 483 -10.66 -18.87 -6.18
C GLU A 483 -9.50 -18.35 -7.04
N ALA A 484 -8.61 -19.24 -7.47
CA ALA A 484 -7.45 -18.85 -8.28
C ALA A 484 -7.81 -18.48 -9.72
N ALA A 485 -8.75 -19.20 -10.33
CA ALA A 485 -8.97 -19.16 -11.79
C ALA A 485 -9.35 -17.76 -12.32
N ARG A 486 -10.04 -16.95 -11.52
CA ARG A 486 -10.55 -15.62 -11.91
C ARG A 486 -9.94 -14.50 -11.08
N GLN A 487 -9.01 -14.80 -10.20
CA GLN A 487 -8.46 -13.84 -9.25
C GLN A 487 -7.96 -12.57 -9.92
N HIS A 488 -7.36 -12.62 -11.10
CA HIS A 488 -6.85 -11.41 -11.77
C HIS A 488 -7.72 -10.91 -12.93
N THR A 489 -8.81 -11.61 -13.26
CA THR A 489 -9.60 -11.35 -14.47
C THR A 489 -11.08 -11.09 -14.20
N GLY A 490 -11.60 -11.57 -13.07
CA GLY A 490 -13.02 -11.53 -12.76
C GLY A 490 -13.86 -12.35 -13.74
N PRO A 491 -15.11 -11.94 -14.05
CA PRO A 491 -15.83 -10.78 -13.51
C PRO A 491 -16.40 -11.02 -12.11
N ILE A 492 -16.42 -12.28 -11.65
CA ILE A 492 -16.80 -12.65 -10.28
C ILE A 492 -15.68 -13.52 -9.72
N VAL A 493 -15.18 -13.18 -8.54
CA VAL A 493 -14.22 -13.99 -7.77
C VAL A 493 -14.87 -14.45 -6.49
N GLU A 494 -14.94 -15.76 -6.30
CA GLU A 494 -15.47 -16.39 -5.09
C GLU A 494 -14.45 -16.29 -3.94
N ARG A 495 -14.94 -15.98 -2.74
CA ARG A 495 -14.14 -15.93 -1.51
C ARG A 495 -14.87 -16.66 -0.40
N TRP A 496 -14.14 -17.43 0.37
CA TRP A 496 -14.71 -18.29 1.38
C TRP A 496 -14.00 -18.10 2.72
N LEU A 497 -14.82 -18.13 3.76
CA LEU A 497 -14.41 -18.52 5.08
C LEU A 497 -14.70 -20.01 5.22
N LEU A 498 -13.69 -20.79 5.57
CA LEU A 498 -13.71 -22.25 5.56
C LEU A 498 -13.43 -22.80 6.96
N ARG A 499 -14.11 -23.88 7.32
CA ARG A 499 -13.72 -24.76 8.42
C ARG A 499 -12.99 -25.97 7.84
N LEU A 500 -11.82 -26.29 8.39
CA LEU A 500 -10.94 -27.34 7.88
C LEU A 500 -10.99 -28.57 8.80
N ASP A 501 -11.32 -29.73 8.24
CA ASP A 501 -11.15 -31.02 8.91
C ASP A 501 -9.92 -31.72 8.35
N ILE A 502 -8.80 -31.54 9.02
CA ILE A 502 -7.51 -32.11 8.61
C ILE A 502 -7.46 -33.64 8.71
N GLN A 503 -8.36 -34.28 9.48
CA GLN A 503 -8.39 -35.74 9.61
C GLN A 503 -9.08 -36.40 8.43
N SER A 504 -10.19 -35.80 7.94
CA SER A 504 -10.89 -36.30 6.76
C SER A 504 -10.41 -35.67 5.44
N GLY A 505 -9.72 -34.53 5.52
CA GLY A 505 -9.36 -33.69 4.38
C GLY A 505 -10.52 -32.86 3.83
N ALA A 506 -11.67 -32.85 4.49
CA ALA A 506 -12.84 -32.09 4.05
C ALA A 506 -12.73 -30.60 4.42
N THR A 507 -13.35 -29.75 3.60
CA THR A 507 -13.54 -28.32 3.92
C THR A 507 -15.01 -27.97 3.88
N GLU A 508 -15.47 -27.15 4.82
CA GLU A 508 -16.85 -26.65 4.93
C GLU A 508 -16.84 -25.14 4.71
N ILE A 509 -17.68 -24.62 3.79
CA ILE A 509 -17.88 -23.18 3.64
C ILE A 509 -18.76 -22.69 4.79
N VAL A 510 -18.16 -21.93 5.70
CA VAL A 510 -18.84 -21.26 6.81
C VAL A 510 -19.53 -20.00 6.30
N ALA A 511 -18.81 -19.20 5.49
CA ALA A 511 -19.34 -18.00 4.87
C ALA A 511 -18.73 -17.79 3.47
N GLN A 512 -19.46 -17.08 2.60
CA GLN A 512 -19.00 -16.76 1.25
C GLN A 512 -19.37 -15.31 0.90
N PHE A 513 -18.42 -14.58 0.34
CA PHE A 513 -18.61 -13.18 -0.05
C PHE A 513 -17.97 -12.92 -1.42
N ASP A 514 -18.75 -13.02 -2.49
CA ASP A 514 -18.22 -12.92 -3.86
C ASP A 514 -17.91 -11.47 -4.27
N ARG A 515 -16.80 -11.27 -4.99
CA ARG A 515 -16.44 -9.97 -5.56
C ARG A 515 -16.92 -9.85 -6.98
N GLN A 516 -17.59 -8.75 -7.33
CA GLN A 516 -17.68 -8.30 -8.72
C GLN A 516 -16.40 -7.53 -9.10
N GLY A 517 -15.62 -8.05 -10.04
CA GLY A 517 -14.30 -7.54 -10.40
C GLY A 517 -13.23 -8.62 -10.25
N CYS A 518 -12.01 -8.20 -9.96
CA CYS A 518 -10.87 -9.06 -9.70
C CYS A 518 -10.18 -8.64 -8.39
N CYS A 519 -9.08 -9.31 -8.11
CA CYS A 519 -7.96 -8.83 -7.34
C CYS A 519 -8.31 -8.78 -5.85
N VAL A 520 -8.85 -9.89 -5.35
CA VAL A 520 -9.29 -9.99 -3.95
C VAL A 520 -8.14 -10.30 -3.02
N MET A 521 -8.20 -9.73 -1.84
CA MET A 521 -7.33 -10.12 -0.74
C MET A 521 -8.19 -10.19 0.52
N GLY A 522 -7.65 -10.75 1.58
CA GLY A 522 -8.34 -10.82 2.85
C GLY A 522 -7.41 -11.37 3.91
N ASN A 523 -7.86 -11.27 5.15
CA ASN A 523 -7.20 -11.83 6.32
C ASN A 523 -8.31 -12.34 7.27
N VAL A 524 -7.99 -13.32 8.11
CA VAL A 524 -8.92 -13.88 9.08
C VAL A 524 -8.22 -14.01 10.43
N PHE A 525 -8.95 -13.69 11.49
CA PHE A 525 -8.54 -13.91 12.87
C PHE A 525 -9.69 -14.53 13.65
N VAL A 526 -9.40 -15.40 14.61
CA VAL A 526 -10.37 -16.02 15.51
C VAL A 526 -10.11 -15.55 16.92
N ASP A 527 -11.06 -14.81 17.50
CA ASP A 527 -10.90 -14.29 18.85
C ASP A 527 -11.01 -15.37 19.94
N ALA A 528 -10.69 -14.99 21.18
CA ALA A 528 -10.77 -15.86 22.34
C ALA A 528 -12.19 -16.38 22.66
N GLN A 529 -13.23 -15.83 22.04
CA GLN A 529 -14.62 -16.29 22.15
C GLN A 529 -15.02 -17.23 20.98
N GLY A 530 -14.15 -17.42 20.00
CA GLY A 530 -14.40 -18.22 18.80
C GLY A 530 -15.13 -17.47 17.69
N THR A 531 -15.21 -16.13 17.78
CA THR A 531 -15.78 -15.30 16.71
C THR A 531 -14.74 -15.12 15.62
N LEU A 532 -15.19 -15.18 14.36
CA LEU A 532 -14.31 -15.04 13.19
C LEU A 532 -14.35 -13.59 12.72
N TRP A 533 -13.19 -12.95 12.62
CA TRP A 533 -13.02 -11.59 12.14
C TRP A 533 -12.44 -11.64 10.74
N TRP A 534 -13.26 -11.32 9.74
CA TRP A 534 -12.89 -11.42 8.33
C TRP A 534 -12.66 -10.04 7.73
N LEU A 535 -11.40 -9.72 7.48
CA LEU A 535 -10.98 -8.53 6.73
C LEU A 535 -11.08 -8.83 5.23
N ILE A 536 -11.78 -7.97 4.48
CA ILE A 536 -12.12 -8.21 3.08
C ILE A 536 -11.64 -7.05 2.20
N ASN A 537 -10.80 -7.39 1.21
CA ASN A 537 -10.28 -6.47 0.21
C ASN A 537 -10.71 -6.83 -1.21
N PRO A 538 -10.89 -5.83 -2.09
CA PRO A 538 -10.70 -4.38 -1.88
C PRO A 538 -12.02 -3.65 -1.54
N GLU A 539 -12.89 -4.28 -0.75
CA GLU A 539 -14.08 -3.65 -0.17
C GLU A 539 -13.77 -2.85 1.11
N PHE A 540 -12.54 -2.99 1.64
CA PHE A 540 -12.01 -2.25 2.78
C PHE A 540 -12.97 -2.28 3.98
N CYS A 541 -13.38 -3.51 4.35
CA CYS A 541 -14.31 -3.76 5.43
C CYS A 541 -13.89 -4.96 6.30
N ILE A 542 -14.40 -4.97 7.53
CA ILE A 542 -14.27 -6.08 8.47
C ILE A 542 -15.66 -6.61 8.78
N TYR A 543 -15.82 -7.92 8.69
CA TYR A 543 -17.02 -8.64 9.13
C TYR A 543 -16.73 -9.43 10.40
N ARG A 544 -17.68 -9.38 11.33
CA ARG A 544 -17.80 -10.35 12.40
C ARG A 544 -18.65 -11.52 11.90
N VAL A 545 -18.07 -12.71 11.84
CA VAL A 545 -18.71 -13.93 11.35
C VAL A 545 -18.87 -14.91 12.50
N GLU A 546 -20.11 -15.27 12.80
CA GLU A 546 -20.42 -16.28 13.81
C GLU A 546 -20.06 -17.69 13.28
N PRO A 547 -19.75 -18.67 14.15
CA PRO A 547 -19.43 -20.04 13.73
C PRO A 547 -20.52 -20.77 12.93
N ASP A 548 -21.75 -20.24 12.93
CA ASP A 548 -22.89 -20.72 12.14
C ASP A 548 -22.96 -20.11 10.71
N GLY A 549 -22.03 -19.21 10.38
CA GLY A 549 -21.93 -18.54 9.09
C GLY A 549 -22.63 -17.17 9.03
N THR A 550 -23.26 -16.72 10.11
CA THR A 550 -23.91 -15.40 10.14
C THR A 550 -22.87 -14.29 10.05
N MET A 551 -22.88 -13.54 8.95
CA MET A 551 -22.00 -12.38 8.73
C MET A 551 -22.66 -11.08 9.19
N ASN A 552 -21.97 -10.33 10.05
CA ASN A 552 -22.35 -8.98 10.48
C ASN A 552 -21.26 -7.99 10.07
N LEU A 553 -21.62 -6.99 9.28
CA LEU A 553 -20.68 -5.92 8.91
C LEU A 553 -20.30 -5.14 10.17
N PHE A 554 -19.01 -5.07 10.48
CA PHE A 554 -18.49 -4.39 11.67
C PHE A 554 -17.90 -3.02 11.31
N ALA A 555 -17.05 -2.94 10.30
CA ALA A 555 -16.44 -1.69 9.84
C ALA A 555 -16.36 -1.62 8.32
N GLN A 556 -16.44 -0.42 7.73
CA GLN A 556 -16.30 -0.19 6.28
C GLN A 556 -15.71 1.18 5.96
N ASN A 557 -15.23 1.40 4.73
CA ASN A 557 -14.41 2.56 4.37
C ASN A 557 -13.12 2.63 5.21
N LEU A 558 -12.55 1.46 5.50
CA LEU A 558 -11.21 1.40 6.06
C LEU A 558 -10.22 2.05 5.08
N PRO A 559 -9.06 2.50 5.56
CA PRO A 559 -7.98 2.94 4.69
C PRO A 559 -7.67 1.87 3.63
N ILE A 560 -7.14 2.29 2.48
CA ILE A 560 -6.92 1.40 1.35
C ILE A 560 -6.01 0.22 1.72
N ASP A 561 -6.25 -0.96 1.16
CA ASP A 561 -5.42 -2.17 1.30
C ASP A 561 -5.02 -2.54 2.76
N PRO A 562 -5.96 -2.63 3.72
CA PRO A 562 -5.65 -3.07 5.07
C PRO A 562 -5.12 -4.53 5.06
N GLY A 563 -4.11 -4.84 5.86
CA GLY A 563 -3.30 -6.05 5.73
C GLY A 563 -3.70 -7.21 6.65
N ALA A 564 -3.96 -6.91 7.92
CA ALA A 564 -4.26 -7.87 8.97
C ALA A 564 -5.35 -7.34 9.91
N VAL A 565 -6.01 -8.25 10.62
CA VAL A 565 -6.93 -7.96 11.71
C VAL A 565 -6.55 -8.84 12.91
N ALA A 566 -6.59 -8.30 14.12
CA ALA A 566 -6.35 -9.04 15.36
C ALA A 566 -7.30 -8.52 16.44
N VAL A 567 -7.70 -9.36 17.39
CA VAL A 567 -8.68 -8.99 18.44
C VAL A 567 -8.21 -9.45 19.79
N ASP A 568 -8.11 -8.54 20.74
CA ASP A 568 -7.60 -8.82 22.09
C ASP A 568 -8.69 -9.42 23.01
N SER A 569 -8.30 -9.73 24.25
CA SER A 569 -9.18 -10.34 25.23
C SER A 569 -10.30 -9.40 25.73
N GLN A 570 -10.18 -8.09 25.53
CA GLN A 570 -11.22 -7.10 25.82
C GLN A 570 -12.21 -6.95 24.65
N GLY A 571 -11.85 -7.46 23.47
CA GLY A 571 -12.64 -7.34 22.25
C GLY A 571 -12.29 -6.10 21.43
N ASP A 572 -11.13 -5.50 21.67
CA ASP A 572 -10.64 -4.40 20.85
C ASP A 572 -10.05 -4.96 19.57
N VAL A 573 -10.38 -4.32 18.46
CA VAL A 573 -10.06 -4.79 17.11
C VAL A 573 -8.94 -3.93 16.55
N TYR A 574 -7.82 -4.56 16.24
CA TYR A 574 -6.67 -3.94 15.62
C TYR A 574 -6.64 -4.27 14.14
N PHE A 575 -6.24 -3.31 13.30
CA PHE A 575 -5.95 -3.58 11.90
C PHE A 575 -4.79 -2.73 11.37
N THR A 576 -4.10 -3.27 10.37
CA THR A 576 -2.93 -2.68 9.72
C THR A 576 -3.33 -2.13 8.35
N SER A 577 -2.67 -1.06 7.88
CA SER A 577 -2.89 -0.46 6.56
C SER A 577 -1.72 0.43 6.13
N PRO A 578 -1.61 0.82 4.85
CA PRO A 578 -0.62 1.78 4.37
C PRO A 578 -0.70 3.15 5.09
N SER A 579 -1.87 3.51 5.60
CA SER A 579 -2.09 4.75 6.35
C SER A 579 -1.63 4.70 7.82
N GLY A 580 -1.40 3.49 8.36
CA GLY A 580 -1.12 3.28 9.77
C GLY A 580 -1.76 2.04 10.37
N ILE A 581 -1.56 1.90 11.68
CA ILE A 581 -2.12 0.84 12.52
C ILE A 581 -3.20 1.46 13.38
N TYR A 582 -4.36 0.81 13.45
CA TYR A 582 -5.55 1.33 14.11
C TYR A 582 -6.05 0.36 15.16
N ARG A 583 -6.70 0.92 16.18
CA ARG A 583 -7.46 0.19 17.20
C ARG A 583 -8.90 0.70 17.20
N ILE A 584 -9.85 -0.22 17.26
CA ILE A 584 -11.28 0.03 17.40
C ILE A 584 -11.74 -0.60 18.70
N TYR A 585 -12.36 0.18 19.60
CA TYR A 585 -12.73 -0.27 20.94
C TYR A 585 -14.03 0.37 21.40
N GLN A 586 -14.65 -0.20 22.44
CA GLN A 586 -15.84 0.39 23.06
C GLN A 586 -15.45 1.50 24.04
N GLU A 587 -16.03 2.68 23.88
CA GLU A 587 -15.82 3.78 24.84
C GLU A 587 -16.65 3.52 26.10
N SER A 588 -15.99 3.56 27.26
CA SER A 588 -16.54 3.18 28.57
C SER A 588 -17.48 4.20 29.20
#